data_AF-A0A5M3VP70-F1
#
_entry.id   AF-A0A5M3VP70-F1
#
_cell.length_a   1.000
_cell.length_b   1.000
_cell.length_c   1.000
_cell.angle_alpha   90.00
_cell.angle_beta   90.00
_cell.angle_gamma   90.00
#
_symmetry.space_group_name_H-M   'P 1'
#
loop_
_entity.id
_entity.type
_entity.pdbx_description
1 polymer ?
#
loop_
_entity_poly.entity_id
_entity_poly.type
_entity_poly.pdbx_seq_one_letter_code
_entity_poly.pdbx_strand_id
1 'polypeptide(L)'
;MLKKTKRSRPKAIKPGQSLADAYGSDQLDTTPTTTTTTPPGNNNTTPVIGPVLTTTTTVTLQDDDSTESGEQDDAPNTTTAYKPRPVNRRARALPTAPLAQKSVADHEFIANEYYTFYDHTTGLHSDAYLNQETDLYSSMSKFDGSYLKEPINVLQLVKYCISGLERNLYTLEAQNWDSDYDSGLKDADYFHFRNKNVHSVPYNGVARRIVVNTKSQQLSLGLVDALLPLLEQGSDVRDNMLNIKAFLGSEPLTEIPKADKIVIYYNPDGADPQNDRVGNRVMQTIAATISRSDLDPRLAPFYQTLVDGIGWADEQGGASFTTIRQAVLESVVKENDFIDNEEDFYNLVIRKFAQWGIDPNNTHQVAQNNPMPGPRFT
;
A
#
# COMPACT_ATOMS: atom_id res chain seq x y z
N MET A 1 -20.50 19.42 -47.37
CA MET A 1 -20.40 20.21 -46.12
C MET A 1 -20.81 19.33 -44.94
N LEU A 2 -19.84 18.76 -44.21
CA LEU A 2 -20.11 17.96 -43.00
C LEU A 2 -20.25 18.89 -41.78
N LYS A 3 -21.39 18.83 -41.08
CA LYS A 3 -21.60 19.52 -39.79
C LYS A 3 -20.79 18.80 -38.70
N LYS A 4 -19.79 19.49 -38.13
CA LYS A 4 -19.09 19.05 -36.92
C LYS A 4 -20.01 19.22 -35.71
N THR A 5 -20.39 18.13 -35.06
CA THR A 5 -20.99 18.15 -33.71
C THR A 5 -19.92 18.51 -32.69
N LYS A 6 -20.08 19.65 -32.02
CA LYS A 6 -19.26 20.03 -30.84
C LYS A 6 -19.54 19.02 -29.72
N ARG A 7 -18.56 18.17 -29.40
CA ARG A 7 -18.53 17.46 -28.11
C ARG A 7 -18.20 18.49 -27.03
N SER A 8 -19.10 18.69 -26.07
CA SER A 8 -18.81 19.52 -24.89
C SER A 8 -17.76 18.81 -24.04
N ARG A 9 -16.73 19.54 -23.62
CA ARG A 9 -15.77 19.05 -22.62
C ARG A 9 -16.48 18.92 -21.26
N PRO A 10 -16.26 17.85 -20.49
CA PRO A 10 -16.75 17.79 -19.12
C PRO A 10 -16.11 18.93 -18.30
N LYS A 11 -16.88 19.54 -17.41
CA LYS A 11 -16.39 20.56 -16.48
C LYS A 11 -15.56 19.89 -15.37
N ALA A 12 -14.48 20.53 -14.96
CA ALA A 12 -13.66 20.10 -13.83
C ALA A 12 -14.51 19.98 -12.55
N ILE A 13 -14.35 18.87 -11.83
CA ILE A 13 -15.04 18.58 -10.56
C ILE A 13 -14.21 19.22 -9.45
N LYS A 14 -14.83 20.03 -8.59
CA LYS A 14 -14.13 20.67 -7.46
C LYS A 14 -14.04 19.73 -6.25
N PRO A 15 -13.03 19.91 -5.37
CA PRO A 15 -12.96 19.21 -4.09
C PRO A 15 -14.28 19.36 -3.31
N GLY A 16 -14.88 18.23 -2.92
CA GLY A 16 -16.14 18.19 -2.15
C GLY A 16 -17.43 18.08 -2.97
N GLN A 17 -17.37 18.05 -4.32
CA GLN A 17 -18.55 17.72 -5.14
C GLN A 17 -18.71 16.22 -5.37
N SER A 18 -19.94 15.72 -5.26
CA SER A 18 -20.28 14.33 -5.58
C SER A 18 -20.19 14.09 -7.09
N LEU A 19 -19.60 12.97 -7.50
CA LEU A 19 -19.56 12.51 -8.90
C LEU A 19 -20.97 12.31 -9.50
N ALA A 20 -21.99 12.09 -8.66
CA ALA A 20 -23.39 12.01 -9.09
C ALA A 20 -23.88 13.31 -9.73
N ASP A 21 -23.36 14.46 -9.28
CA ASP A 21 -23.72 15.78 -9.82
C ASP A 21 -23.00 16.08 -11.15
N ALA A 22 -21.87 15.42 -11.42
CA ALA A 22 -21.03 15.67 -12.59
C ALA A 22 -21.44 14.84 -13.82
N TYR A 23 -22.04 13.67 -13.62
CA TYR A 23 -22.36 12.72 -14.70
C TYR A 23 -23.85 12.51 -14.96
N GLY A 24 -24.74 13.01 -14.10
CA GLY A 24 -26.19 12.85 -14.26
C GLY A 24 -26.64 11.40 -14.05
N SER A 25 -27.78 11.22 -13.38
CA SER A 25 -28.37 9.91 -13.07
C SER A 25 -28.72 9.04 -14.29
N ASP A 26 -28.63 9.60 -15.50
CA ASP A 26 -29.10 8.96 -16.75
C ASP A 26 -27.97 8.29 -17.57
N GLN A 27 -26.72 8.28 -17.09
CA GLN A 27 -25.57 7.68 -17.80
C GLN A 27 -25.05 6.37 -17.17
N LEU A 28 -25.65 5.90 -16.08
CA LEU A 28 -25.32 4.61 -15.45
C LEU A 28 -26.46 3.61 -15.66
N ASP A 29 -26.66 3.21 -16.92
CA ASP A 29 -27.43 2.00 -17.22
C ASP A 29 -26.53 0.79 -16.97
N THR A 30 -26.77 0.09 -15.86
CA THR A 30 -26.08 -1.15 -15.49
C THR A 30 -26.92 -2.39 -15.80
N THR A 31 -27.92 -2.28 -16.68
CA THR A 31 -28.74 -3.42 -17.06
C THR A 31 -28.00 -4.30 -18.07
N PRO A 32 -27.79 -5.62 -17.81
CA PRO A 32 -27.28 -6.52 -18.83
C PRO A 32 -28.35 -6.74 -19.90
N THR A 33 -28.06 -6.36 -21.15
CA THR A 33 -28.92 -6.64 -22.29
C THR A 33 -28.85 -8.13 -22.64
N THR A 34 -29.75 -8.93 -22.05
CA THR A 34 -29.98 -10.32 -22.49
C THR A 34 -30.72 -10.30 -23.83
N THR A 35 -30.06 -10.78 -24.89
CA THR A 35 -30.70 -10.94 -26.20
C THR A 35 -31.35 -12.33 -26.26
N THR A 36 -32.63 -12.41 -25.92
CA THR A 36 -33.41 -13.66 -26.02
C THR A 36 -33.92 -13.82 -27.46
N THR A 37 -33.48 -14.88 -28.14
CA THR A 37 -34.10 -15.36 -29.38
C THR A 37 -35.03 -16.52 -29.03
N THR A 38 -36.34 -16.31 -29.17
CA THR A 38 -37.37 -17.35 -29.02
C THR A 38 -37.87 -17.81 -30.38
N PRO A 39 -37.88 -19.13 -30.67
CA PRO A 39 -38.80 -19.73 -31.63
C PRO A 39 -40.09 -20.20 -30.93
N PRO A 40 -41.17 -20.48 -31.69
CA PRO A 40 -42.54 -20.45 -31.18
C PRO A 40 -43.05 -21.78 -30.61
N GLY A 41 -43.79 -21.68 -29.51
CA GLY A 41 -45.05 -22.38 -29.24
C GLY A 41 -45.05 -23.88 -28.92
N ASN A 42 -45.48 -24.22 -27.69
CA ASN A 42 -46.56 -25.19 -27.44
C ASN A 42 -47.06 -25.09 -25.99
N ASN A 43 -48.25 -25.65 -25.77
CA ASN A 43 -49.19 -25.32 -24.71
C ASN A 43 -49.00 -26.16 -23.43
N ASN A 44 -49.61 -25.65 -22.35
CA ASN A 44 -50.39 -26.36 -21.33
C ASN A 44 -49.85 -26.48 -19.88
N THR A 45 -50.77 -26.12 -18.96
CA THR A 45 -50.97 -26.53 -17.54
C THR A 45 -50.19 -25.87 -16.37
N THR A 46 -50.99 -25.23 -15.49
CA THR A 46 -50.74 -24.84 -14.09
C THR A 46 -51.43 -25.86 -13.15
N PRO A 47 -51.38 -25.76 -11.80
CA PRO A 47 -50.28 -25.82 -10.81
C PRO A 47 -50.47 -26.96 -9.77
N VAL A 48 -49.45 -27.32 -8.97
CA VAL A 48 -49.68 -27.98 -7.65
C VAL A 48 -48.67 -27.49 -6.59
N ILE A 49 -49.19 -27.20 -5.40
CA ILE A 49 -48.55 -26.70 -4.19
C ILE A 49 -48.30 -27.85 -3.19
N GLY A 50 -47.14 -27.83 -2.51
CA GLY A 50 -46.91 -28.34 -1.14
C GLY A 50 -46.16 -29.68 -1.00
N PRO A 51 -45.68 -30.04 0.22
CA PRO A 51 -44.89 -29.24 1.16
C PRO A 51 -43.60 -29.96 1.66
N VAL A 52 -42.71 -29.15 2.25
CA VAL A 52 -41.76 -29.38 3.35
C VAL A 52 -41.42 -30.83 3.76
N LEU A 53 -40.14 -31.20 3.63
CA LEU A 53 -39.51 -32.27 4.40
C LEU A 53 -38.16 -31.81 4.95
N THR A 54 -38.12 -31.63 6.27
CA THR A 54 -36.90 -31.50 7.08
C THR A 54 -36.24 -32.86 7.23
N THR A 55 -34.98 -32.99 6.84
CA THR A 55 -34.13 -34.11 7.24
C THR A 55 -32.81 -33.60 7.79
N THR A 56 -32.66 -33.78 9.10
CA THR A 56 -31.42 -33.69 9.86
C THR A 56 -30.52 -34.85 9.42
N THR A 57 -29.32 -34.57 8.91
CA THR A 57 -28.30 -35.60 8.68
C THR A 57 -27.12 -35.35 9.59
N THR A 58 -26.94 -36.28 10.51
CA THR A 58 -25.84 -36.38 11.46
C THR A 58 -24.58 -36.87 10.74
N VAL A 59 -23.45 -36.23 11.04
CA VAL A 59 -22.12 -36.58 10.57
C VAL A 59 -21.71 -37.95 11.09
N THR A 60 -21.21 -38.81 10.21
CA THR A 60 -20.32 -39.93 10.56
C THR A 60 -19.05 -39.80 9.73
N LEU A 61 -17.92 -39.68 10.43
CA LEU A 61 -16.58 -39.72 9.88
C LEU A 61 -16.20 -41.19 9.70
N GLN A 62 -15.75 -41.54 8.50
CA GLN A 62 -15.02 -42.77 8.27
C GLN A 62 -13.75 -42.40 7.50
N ASP A 63 -12.63 -42.56 8.20
CA ASP A 63 -11.32 -42.66 7.59
C ASP A 63 -11.28 -43.96 6.78
N ASP A 64 -10.83 -43.89 5.53
CA ASP A 64 -10.12 -45.03 4.96
C ASP A 64 -9.10 -44.60 3.91
N ASP A 65 -7.96 -45.26 4.07
CA ASP A 65 -6.71 -45.24 3.35
C ASP A 65 -6.86 -45.92 1.97
N SER A 66 -6.32 -45.33 0.90
CA SER A 66 -5.58 -46.07 -0.13
C SER A 66 -5.19 -45.26 -1.37
N THR A 67 -4.02 -45.66 -1.85
CA THR A 67 -3.19 -45.36 -3.00
C THR A 67 -3.80 -45.46 -4.40
N GLU A 68 -3.41 -44.49 -5.24
CA GLU A 68 -2.74 -44.64 -6.55
C GLU A 68 -3.32 -45.57 -7.64
N SER A 69 -3.76 -44.98 -8.76
CA SER A 69 -3.41 -45.30 -10.17
C SER A 69 -4.52 -44.86 -11.14
N GLY A 70 -4.14 -44.39 -12.35
CA GLY A 70 -5.06 -44.34 -13.49
C GLY A 70 -5.04 -43.03 -14.30
N GLU A 71 -4.19 -43.00 -15.31
CA GLU A 71 -4.27 -42.14 -16.51
C GLU A 71 -5.53 -42.48 -17.32
N GLN A 72 -6.39 -41.50 -17.66
CA GLN A 72 -7.10 -41.49 -18.95
C GLN A 72 -7.75 -40.13 -19.26
N ASP A 73 -7.60 -39.71 -20.51
CA ASP A 73 -8.20 -38.55 -21.16
C ASP A 73 -9.73 -38.57 -21.12
N ASP A 74 -10.33 -37.43 -20.74
CA ASP A 74 -11.61 -36.96 -21.28
C ASP A 74 -11.78 -35.46 -20.94
N ALA A 75 -12.15 -34.66 -21.95
CA ALA A 75 -12.46 -33.24 -21.81
C ALA A 75 -13.75 -33.00 -21.00
N PRO A 76 -13.85 -31.87 -20.27
CA PRO A 76 -15.18 -31.28 -20.10
C PRO A 76 -15.22 -29.76 -20.27
N ASN A 77 -16.18 -29.35 -21.09
CA ASN A 77 -16.84 -28.07 -21.02
C ASN A 77 -17.75 -28.05 -19.77
N THR A 78 -17.38 -27.33 -18.70
CA THR A 78 -18.32 -26.96 -17.63
C THR A 78 -17.90 -25.67 -16.92
N THR A 79 -18.81 -24.71 -16.91
CA THR A 79 -18.82 -23.51 -16.08
C THR A 79 -18.84 -23.88 -14.59
N THR A 80 -17.69 -23.88 -13.92
CA THR A 80 -17.62 -24.05 -12.46
C THR A 80 -17.64 -22.68 -11.77
N ALA A 81 -18.71 -22.42 -11.04
CA ALA A 81 -18.78 -21.33 -10.07
C ALA A 81 -17.67 -21.50 -9.01
N TYR A 82 -16.92 -20.43 -8.78
CA TYR A 82 -15.88 -20.35 -7.76
C TYR A 82 -16.49 -20.56 -6.37
N LYS A 83 -16.27 -21.74 -5.78
CA LYS A 83 -16.47 -21.97 -4.34
C LYS A 83 -15.19 -21.57 -3.62
N PRO A 84 -15.19 -20.56 -2.75
CA PRO A 84 -14.02 -20.23 -1.94
C PRO A 84 -13.67 -21.43 -1.05
N ARG A 85 -12.42 -21.91 -1.12
CA ARG A 85 -11.89 -22.91 -0.19
C ARG A 85 -11.86 -22.32 1.22
N PRO A 86 -12.27 -23.05 2.27
CA PRO A 86 -12.05 -22.63 3.64
C PRO A 86 -10.54 -22.65 3.92
N VAL A 87 -9.96 -21.46 4.12
CA VAL A 87 -8.54 -21.30 4.44
C VAL A 87 -8.34 -21.60 5.93
N ASN A 88 -8.12 -22.87 6.27
CA ASN A 88 -7.53 -23.24 7.55
C ASN A 88 -6.01 -22.99 7.49
N ARG A 89 -5.59 -21.72 7.51
CA ARG A 89 -4.21 -21.35 7.83
C ARG A 89 -4.19 -20.78 9.24
N ARG A 90 -3.68 -21.57 10.19
CA ARG A 90 -3.19 -21.02 11.46
C ARG A 90 -2.26 -19.86 11.14
N ALA A 91 -2.57 -18.67 11.65
CA ALA A 91 -1.73 -17.50 11.54
C ALA A 91 -0.32 -17.87 12.05
N ARG A 92 0.62 -18.01 11.11
CA ARG A 92 2.02 -18.22 11.47
C ARG A 92 2.49 -16.88 12.04
N ALA A 93 3.05 -16.89 13.25
CA ALA A 93 3.69 -15.71 13.83
C ALA A 93 4.65 -15.09 12.79
N LEU A 94 4.71 -13.75 12.76
CA LEU A 94 5.61 -13.02 11.89
C LEU A 94 7.02 -13.61 12.05
N PRO A 95 7.70 -14.03 10.96
CA PRO A 95 9.09 -14.42 11.07
C PRO A 95 9.87 -13.19 11.56
N THR A 96 10.49 -13.31 12.72
CA THR A 96 11.50 -12.36 13.17
C THR A 96 12.70 -12.52 12.23
N ALA A 97 12.85 -11.59 11.28
CA ALA A 97 14.11 -11.47 10.55
C ALA A 97 15.24 -11.28 11.59
N PRO A 98 16.39 -11.95 11.45
CA PRO A 98 17.50 -11.77 12.37
C PRO A 98 17.99 -10.31 12.30
N LEU A 99 17.89 -9.60 13.42
CA LEU A 99 18.26 -8.18 13.59
C LEU A 99 19.65 -7.83 13.01
N ALA A 100 20.57 -8.80 12.98
CA ALA A 100 21.94 -8.61 12.49
C ALA A 100 22.07 -8.35 10.97
N GLN A 101 21.10 -8.76 10.13
CA GLN A 101 21.18 -8.52 8.68
C GLN A 101 20.80 -7.09 8.29
N LYS A 102 20.01 -6.39 9.12
CA LYS A 102 19.51 -5.04 8.79
C LYS A 102 20.54 -3.95 9.03
N SER A 103 21.30 -4.04 10.12
CA SER A 103 22.37 -3.06 10.39
C SER A 103 23.39 -3.02 9.25
N VAL A 104 23.60 -4.15 8.56
CA VAL A 104 24.48 -4.23 7.39
C VAL A 104 23.89 -3.48 6.19
N ALA A 105 22.62 -3.69 5.84
CA ALA A 105 22.01 -3.00 4.69
C ALA A 105 21.93 -1.47 4.87
N ASP A 106 21.61 -1.00 6.08
CA ASP A 106 21.60 0.44 6.37
C ASP A 106 23.02 1.03 6.39
N HIS A 107 24.00 0.28 6.92
CA HIS A 107 25.41 0.65 6.87
C HIS A 107 25.91 0.75 5.44
N GLU A 108 25.67 -0.28 4.61
CA GLU A 108 26.03 -0.28 3.19
C GLU A 108 25.41 0.88 2.43
N PHE A 109 24.12 1.18 2.68
CA PHE A 109 23.48 2.33 2.05
C PHE A 109 24.14 3.65 2.46
N ILE A 110 24.29 3.91 3.77
CA ILE A 110 24.91 5.15 4.26
C ILE A 110 26.36 5.28 3.79
N ALA A 111 27.13 4.20 3.88
CA ALA A 111 28.52 4.16 3.43
C ALA A 111 28.62 4.40 1.92
N ASN A 112 27.69 3.90 1.11
CA ASN A 112 27.67 4.19 -0.32
C ASN A 112 27.33 5.65 -0.63
N GLU A 113 26.45 6.28 0.17
CA GLU A 113 26.14 7.70 0.00
C GLU A 113 27.34 8.61 0.31
N TYR A 114 28.38 8.13 1.03
CA TYR A 114 29.64 8.85 1.14
C TYR A 114 30.21 9.22 -0.24
N TYR A 115 30.21 8.27 -1.19
CA TYR A 115 30.73 8.50 -2.54
C TYR A 115 29.85 9.42 -3.39
N THR A 116 28.58 9.60 -3.01
CA THR A 116 27.71 10.63 -3.61
C THR A 116 28.19 12.02 -3.22
N PHE A 117 28.56 12.22 -1.95
CA PHE A 117 28.79 13.54 -1.36
C PHE A 117 30.26 13.93 -1.22
N TYR A 118 31.18 12.97 -1.20
CA TYR A 118 32.60 13.18 -0.93
C TYR A 118 33.49 12.46 -1.94
N ASP A 119 34.64 13.05 -2.21
CA ASP A 119 35.72 12.44 -2.97
C ASP A 119 36.52 11.50 -2.05
N HIS A 120 36.52 10.21 -2.36
CA HIS A 120 37.16 9.17 -1.54
C HIS A 120 38.69 9.24 -1.46
N THR A 121 39.34 10.07 -2.27
CA THR A 121 40.80 10.24 -2.23
C THR A 121 41.19 11.40 -1.32
N THR A 122 40.36 12.44 -1.29
CA THR A 122 40.66 13.71 -0.61
C THR A 122 39.81 13.95 0.62
N GLY A 123 38.72 13.21 0.82
CA GLY A 123 37.75 13.39 1.89
C GLY A 123 36.94 14.69 1.82
N LEU A 124 37.15 15.53 0.80
CA LEU A 124 36.41 16.77 0.57
C LEU A 124 35.10 16.49 -0.17
N HIS A 125 34.18 17.46 -0.21
CA HIS A 125 32.96 17.31 -1.00
C HIS A 125 33.24 16.97 -2.47
N SER A 126 32.41 16.09 -3.04
CA SER A 126 32.47 15.68 -4.44
C SER A 126 32.03 16.82 -5.36
N ASP A 127 32.49 16.79 -6.62
CA ASP A 127 32.02 17.73 -7.65
C ASP A 127 30.50 17.63 -7.88
N ALA A 128 29.93 16.42 -7.77
CA ALA A 128 28.50 16.19 -7.93
C ALA A 128 27.69 16.95 -6.86
N TYR A 129 28.15 16.94 -5.61
CA TYR A 129 27.52 17.72 -4.53
C TYR A 129 27.64 19.22 -4.80
N LEU A 130 28.84 19.70 -5.17
CA LEU A 130 29.08 21.12 -5.44
C LEU A 130 28.23 21.65 -6.61
N ASN A 131 27.95 20.80 -7.60
CA ASN A 131 27.10 21.11 -8.74
C ASN A 131 25.60 20.86 -8.50
N GLN A 132 25.20 20.44 -7.29
CA GLN A 132 23.82 20.12 -6.91
C GLN A 132 23.19 19.01 -7.77
N GLU A 133 24.00 18.07 -8.24
CA GLU A 133 23.54 16.93 -9.05
C GLU A 133 23.04 15.76 -8.20
N THR A 134 23.04 15.92 -6.87
CA THR A 134 22.62 14.89 -5.92
C THR A 134 21.11 14.95 -5.63
N ASP A 135 20.36 13.94 -6.08
CA ASP A 135 18.96 13.73 -5.71
C ASP A 135 18.83 12.56 -4.72
N LEU A 136 19.26 12.81 -3.47
CA LEU A 136 19.25 11.82 -2.39
C LEU A 136 17.84 11.29 -2.11
N TYR A 137 16.82 12.14 -2.23
CA TYR A 137 15.45 11.67 -2.01
C TYR A 137 15.07 10.62 -3.06
N SER A 138 15.39 10.86 -4.34
CA SER A 138 15.14 9.86 -5.38
C SER A 138 15.93 8.56 -5.18
N SER A 139 17.20 8.61 -4.73
CA SER A 139 17.98 7.40 -4.45
C SER A 139 17.34 6.52 -3.37
N MET A 140 16.69 7.15 -2.38
CA MET A 140 15.99 6.48 -1.30
C MET A 140 14.56 6.03 -1.64
N SER A 141 13.96 6.57 -2.71
CA SER A 141 12.50 6.52 -2.88
C SER A 141 12.01 6.06 -4.24
N LYS A 142 12.86 5.61 -5.18
CA LYS A 142 12.42 5.20 -6.52
C LYS A 142 12.98 3.84 -6.95
N PHE A 143 12.12 2.97 -7.48
CA PHE A 143 12.48 1.65 -8.07
C PHE A 143 11.84 1.49 -9.45
N ASP A 144 12.40 0.64 -10.31
CA ASP A 144 12.11 0.56 -11.76
C ASP A 144 10.64 0.62 -12.24
N GLY A 145 10.48 0.92 -13.54
CA GLY A 145 9.23 1.37 -14.16
C GLY A 145 8.15 0.32 -14.44
N SER A 146 8.29 -0.95 -14.03
CA SER A 146 7.30 -1.97 -14.48
C SER A 146 5.94 -1.84 -13.79
N TYR A 147 5.88 -1.22 -12.60
CA TYR A 147 4.64 -1.10 -11.82
C TYR A 147 3.53 -0.31 -12.54
N LEU A 148 3.90 0.76 -13.26
CA LEU A 148 2.97 1.63 -13.98
C LEU A 148 2.69 1.18 -15.41
N LYS A 149 3.25 0.04 -15.84
CA LYS A 149 3.09 -0.48 -17.21
C LYS A 149 1.63 -0.73 -17.59
N GLU A 150 0.83 -1.18 -16.62
CA GLU A 150 -0.61 -1.37 -16.77
C GLU A 150 -1.35 -0.25 -16.01
N PRO A 151 -1.75 0.83 -16.70
CA PRO A 151 -2.43 1.96 -16.07
C PRO A 151 -3.79 1.54 -15.51
N ILE A 152 -4.22 2.19 -14.44
CA ILE A 152 -5.60 2.06 -13.95
C ILE A 152 -6.50 3.07 -14.64
N ASN A 153 -7.77 2.72 -14.85
CA ASN A 153 -8.76 3.70 -15.31
C ASN A 153 -9.41 4.41 -14.10
N VAL A 154 -9.96 5.59 -14.34
CA VAL A 154 -10.64 6.37 -13.29
C VAL A 154 -11.85 5.63 -12.70
N LEU A 155 -12.56 4.79 -13.47
CA LEU A 155 -13.71 4.00 -12.99
C LEU A 155 -13.31 2.99 -11.91
N GLN A 156 -12.07 2.48 -11.95
CA GLN A 156 -11.53 1.63 -10.89
C GLN A 156 -11.36 2.38 -9.57
N LEU A 157 -11.20 3.71 -9.60
CA LEU A 157 -11.20 4.55 -8.40
C LEU A 157 -12.61 4.99 -7.97
N VAL A 158 -13.53 5.17 -8.91
CA VAL A 158 -14.91 5.62 -8.63
C VAL A 158 -15.61 4.73 -7.60
N LYS A 159 -15.41 3.40 -7.65
CA LYS A 159 -15.98 2.49 -6.65
C LYS A 159 -15.58 2.86 -5.22
N TYR A 160 -14.36 3.37 -5.01
CA TYR A 160 -13.88 3.78 -3.70
C TYR A 160 -14.43 5.15 -3.29
N CYS A 161 -14.65 6.07 -4.22
CA CYS A 161 -15.36 7.31 -3.93
C CYS A 161 -16.78 7.00 -3.43
N ILE A 162 -17.51 6.15 -4.15
CA ILE A 162 -18.88 5.73 -3.81
C ILE A 162 -18.90 5.03 -2.45
N SER A 163 -18.09 3.98 -2.28
CA SER A 163 -18.01 3.22 -1.02
C SER A 163 -17.61 4.12 0.17
N GLY A 164 -16.65 5.03 -0.01
CA GLY A 164 -16.22 5.95 1.04
C GLY A 164 -17.33 6.92 1.47
N LEU A 165 -18.16 7.37 0.52
CA LEU A 165 -19.33 8.22 0.78
C LEU A 165 -20.47 7.45 1.43
N GLU A 166 -20.89 6.33 0.85
CA GLU A 166 -22.04 5.54 1.29
C GLU A 166 -21.83 4.92 2.68
N ARG A 167 -20.63 4.39 2.92
CA ARG A 167 -20.29 3.69 4.16
C ARG A 167 -19.73 4.62 5.23
N ASN A 168 -19.36 5.85 4.83
CA ASN A 168 -18.75 6.87 5.68
C ASN A 168 -17.54 6.37 6.50
N LEU A 169 -16.73 5.47 5.93
CA LEU A 169 -15.59 4.84 6.63
C LEU A 169 -14.29 5.63 6.48
N TYR A 170 -14.08 6.24 5.31
CA TYR A 170 -12.86 6.96 4.97
C TYR A 170 -13.15 8.18 4.08
N THR A 171 -12.18 9.09 3.98
CA THR A 171 -12.06 10.03 2.85
C THR A 171 -11.07 9.47 1.83
N LEU A 172 -11.36 9.67 0.55
CA LEU A 172 -10.42 9.39 -0.54
C LEU A 172 -9.83 10.72 -1.02
N GLU A 173 -8.52 10.88 -0.99
CA GLU A 173 -7.83 12.13 -1.34
C GLU A 173 -6.59 11.83 -2.18
N ALA A 174 -6.33 12.63 -3.21
CA ALA A 174 -5.01 12.65 -3.85
C ALA A 174 -4.00 13.29 -2.88
N GLN A 175 -2.75 12.83 -2.90
CA GLN A 175 -1.69 13.30 -2.02
C GLN A 175 -1.35 14.77 -2.27
N ASN A 176 -1.40 15.23 -3.52
CA ASN A 176 -1.41 16.64 -3.85
C ASN A 176 -2.83 17.21 -3.74
N TRP A 177 -3.12 17.92 -2.64
CA TRP A 177 -4.47 18.43 -2.29
C TRP A 177 -5.04 19.45 -3.27
N ASP A 178 -4.19 20.08 -4.08
CA ASP A 178 -4.62 21.00 -5.14
C ASP A 178 -4.98 20.28 -6.44
N SER A 179 -4.66 18.99 -6.55
CA SER A 179 -4.99 18.17 -7.71
C SER A 179 -6.36 17.53 -7.58
N ASP A 180 -7.15 17.56 -8.65
CA ASP A 180 -8.29 16.66 -8.77
C ASP A 180 -7.80 15.23 -8.98
N TYR A 181 -8.69 14.24 -8.78
CA TYR A 181 -8.31 12.82 -8.93
C TYR A 181 -7.77 12.49 -10.33
N ASP A 182 -8.24 13.19 -11.37
CA ASP A 182 -7.79 12.98 -12.75
C ASP A 182 -6.34 13.43 -12.93
N SER A 183 -5.97 14.58 -12.37
CA SER A 183 -4.60 15.11 -12.41
C SER A 183 -3.65 14.25 -11.58
N GLY A 184 -4.02 13.88 -10.35
CA GLY A 184 -3.22 12.98 -9.53
C GLY A 184 -3.02 11.58 -10.15
N LEU A 185 -3.99 11.11 -10.93
CA LEU A 185 -3.86 9.88 -11.69
C LEU A 185 -2.89 10.03 -12.88
N LYS A 186 -2.96 11.14 -13.63
CA LYS A 186 -2.07 11.35 -14.78
C LYS A 186 -0.61 11.44 -14.36
N ASP A 187 -0.35 12.15 -13.27
CA ASP A 187 1.01 12.37 -12.76
C ASP A 187 1.55 11.18 -11.95
N ALA A 188 0.72 10.15 -11.74
CA ALA A 188 0.92 9.04 -10.81
C ALA A 188 1.29 9.50 -9.39
N ASP A 189 0.30 9.48 -8.49
CA ASP A 189 0.50 9.91 -7.11
C ASP A 189 -0.12 8.93 -6.10
N TYR A 190 0.08 9.23 -4.82
CA TYR A 190 -0.59 8.53 -3.74
C TYR A 190 -2.04 8.95 -3.62
N PHE A 191 -2.92 7.95 -3.54
CA PHE A 191 -4.31 8.10 -3.16
C PHE A 191 -4.49 7.60 -1.73
N HIS A 192 -5.02 8.47 -0.88
CA HIS A 192 -5.17 8.28 0.55
C HIS A 192 -6.58 7.83 0.88
N PHE A 193 -6.69 6.74 1.63
CA PHE A 193 -7.92 6.25 2.24
C PHE A 193 -7.82 6.54 3.74
N ARG A 194 -8.15 7.78 4.13
CA ARG A 194 -8.01 8.23 5.52
C ARG A 194 -9.19 7.78 6.34
N ASN A 195 -8.93 7.04 7.42
CA ASN A 195 -9.98 6.56 8.29
C ASN A 195 -10.66 7.72 9.03
N LYS A 196 -11.98 7.86 8.87
CA LYS A 196 -12.78 8.90 9.53
C LYS A 196 -13.06 8.61 11.00
N ASN A 197 -12.91 7.34 11.40
CA ASN A 197 -13.23 6.86 12.74
C ASN A 197 -12.05 6.95 13.71
N VAL A 198 -10.89 7.43 13.26
CA VAL A 198 -9.78 7.72 14.15
C VAL A 198 -10.20 8.87 15.04
N HIS A 199 -10.53 8.56 16.29
CA HIS A 199 -10.55 9.59 17.31
C HIS A 199 -9.17 10.22 17.29
N SER A 200 -9.14 11.54 17.15
CA SER A 200 -7.94 12.37 17.15
C SER A 200 -7.17 12.18 18.45
N VAL A 201 -6.55 11.01 18.63
CA VAL A 201 -5.29 10.92 19.33
C VAL A 201 -4.40 11.75 18.41
N PRO A 202 -3.92 12.92 18.86
CA PRO A 202 -2.91 13.61 18.08
C PRO A 202 -1.77 12.62 17.83
N TYR A 203 -0.86 12.93 16.91
CA TYR A 203 0.46 12.29 16.86
C TYR A 203 1.25 12.59 18.16
N ASN A 204 0.69 12.28 19.34
CA ASN A 204 1.25 12.38 20.68
C ASN A 204 2.17 11.19 20.98
N GLY A 205 2.52 10.43 19.96
CA GLY A 205 3.24 9.17 20.04
C GLY A 205 3.53 8.69 18.63
N VAL A 206 4.59 7.92 18.52
CA VAL A 206 5.11 7.31 17.30
C VAL A 206 3.99 6.62 16.51
N ALA A 207 3.78 7.03 15.25
CA ALA A 207 2.94 6.26 14.33
C ALA A 207 3.79 5.17 13.69
N ARG A 208 3.18 4.07 13.27
CA ARG A 208 3.86 3.00 12.54
C ARG A 208 3.33 2.91 11.12
N ARG A 209 4.21 2.62 10.18
CA ARG A 209 3.89 2.34 8.79
C ARG A 209 4.36 0.96 8.38
N ILE A 210 3.51 0.25 7.65
CA ILE A 210 3.87 -0.94 6.87
C ILE A 210 3.86 -0.54 5.40
N VAL A 211 4.91 -0.88 4.66
CA VAL A 211 4.99 -0.72 3.20
C VAL A 211 4.86 -2.07 2.53
N VAL A 212 4.15 -2.11 1.41
CA VAL A 212 3.99 -3.31 0.59
C VAL A 212 4.28 -2.95 -0.86
N ASN A 213 5.31 -3.59 -1.42
CA ASN A 213 5.77 -3.38 -2.78
C ASN A 213 5.19 -4.46 -3.68
N THR A 214 4.05 -4.16 -4.26
CA THR A 214 3.37 -5.03 -5.23
C THR A 214 3.96 -4.83 -6.62
N LYS A 215 3.89 -5.85 -7.47
CA LYS A 215 4.39 -5.76 -8.86
C LYS A 215 3.50 -4.95 -9.80
N SER A 216 2.24 -4.70 -9.44
CA SER A 216 1.29 -3.98 -10.29
C SER A 216 0.24 -3.20 -9.50
N GLN A 217 -0.35 -2.20 -10.16
CA GLN A 217 -1.41 -1.38 -9.59
C GLN A 217 -2.67 -2.18 -9.25
N GLN A 218 -2.96 -3.22 -10.03
CA GLN A 218 -4.13 -4.09 -9.83
C GLN A 218 -3.99 -4.90 -8.53
N LEU A 219 -2.78 -5.37 -8.22
CA LEU A 219 -2.48 -6.00 -6.94
C LEU A 219 -2.61 -5.01 -5.77
N SER A 220 -2.13 -3.77 -5.95
CA SER A 220 -2.32 -2.69 -4.98
C SER A 220 -3.79 -2.43 -4.68
N LEU A 221 -4.64 -2.29 -5.71
CA LEU A 221 -6.08 -2.08 -5.55
C LEU A 221 -6.77 -3.29 -4.91
N GLY A 222 -6.38 -4.51 -5.27
CA GLY A 222 -6.88 -5.73 -4.63
C GLY A 222 -6.53 -5.79 -3.14
N LEU A 223 -5.33 -5.33 -2.76
CA LEU A 223 -4.95 -5.22 -1.35
C LEU A 223 -5.74 -4.12 -0.63
N VAL A 224 -5.98 -2.98 -1.28
CA VAL A 224 -6.86 -1.94 -0.73
C VAL A 224 -8.25 -2.51 -0.45
N ASP A 225 -8.84 -3.25 -1.39
CA ASP A 225 -10.14 -3.90 -1.19
C ASP A 225 -10.16 -4.81 0.05
N ALA A 226 -9.08 -5.53 0.32
CA ALA A 226 -8.96 -6.41 1.48
C ALA A 226 -8.68 -5.66 2.81
N LEU A 227 -8.03 -4.49 2.75
CA LEU A 227 -7.70 -3.68 3.93
C LEU A 227 -8.87 -2.80 4.39
N LEU A 228 -9.69 -2.28 3.47
CA LEU A 228 -10.81 -1.39 3.82
C LEU A 228 -11.81 -1.98 4.83
N PRO A 229 -12.11 -3.30 4.84
CA PRO A 229 -12.91 -3.92 5.88
C PRO A 229 -12.36 -3.77 7.30
N LEU A 230 -11.05 -3.54 7.47
CA LEU A 230 -10.47 -3.25 8.78
C LEU A 230 -10.92 -1.89 9.33
N LEU A 231 -11.48 -1.02 8.50
CA LEU A 231 -12.04 0.27 8.89
C LEU A 231 -13.53 0.19 9.30
N GLU A 232 -14.17 -0.97 9.13
CA GLU A 232 -15.59 -1.16 9.40
C GLU A 232 -15.91 -1.26 10.90
N GLN A 233 -17.16 -0.94 11.25
CA GLN A 233 -17.68 -1.15 12.59
C GLN A 233 -17.60 -2.65 12.96
N GLY A 234 -16.94 -2.96 14.08
CA GLY A 234 -16.70 -4.32 14.55
C GLY A 234 -15.29 -4.84 14.30
N SER A 235 -14.49 -4.15 13.49
CA SER A 235 -13.04 -4.39 13.45
C SER A 235 -12.40 -3.88 14.73
N ASP A 236 -11.69 -4.77 15.41
CA ASP A 236 -11.01 -4.48 16.66
C ASP A 236 -9.82 -3.53 16.49
N VAL A 237 -9.30 -3.39 15.26
CA VAL A 237 -8.15 -2.52 14.94
C VAL A 237 -8.56 -1.19 14.31
N ARG A 238 -9.87 -0.98 14.08
CA ARG A 238 -10.40 0.18 13.34
C ARG A 238 -9.87 1.50 13.89
N ASP A 239 -9.99 1.73 15.18
CA ASP A 239 -9.72 3.04 15.78
C ASP A 239 -8.21 3.39 15.79
N ASN A 240 -7.35 2.40 15.54
CA ASN A 240 -5.91 2.55 15.42
C ASN A 240 -5.42 2.69 13.96
N MET A 241 -6.21 2.28 12.97
CA MET A 241 -5.85 2.39 11.56
C MET A 241 -5.98 3.84 11.09
N LEU A 242 -4.89 4.46 10.65
CA LEU A 242 -4.88 5.89 10.33
C LEU A 242 -5.20 6.17 8.87
N ASN A 243 -4.43 5.57 7.98
CA ASN A 243 -4.46 5.89 6.55
C ASN A 243 -3.89 4.74 5.74
N ILE A 244 -4.50 4.43 4.60
CA ILE A 244 -3.90 3.57 3.59
C ILE A 244 -3.57 4.46 2.39
N LYS A 245 -2.33 4.43 1.91
CA LYS A 245 -1.93 5.11 0.68
C LYS A 245 -1.67 4.07 -0.40
N ALA A 246 -2.16 4.32 -1.61
CA ALA A 246 -1.85 3.51 -2.79
C ALA A 246 -1.26 4.41 -3.88
N PHE A 247 -0.08 4.07 -4.40
CA PHE A 247 0.53 4.76 -5.52
C PHE A 247 -0.14 4.29 -6.81
N LEU A 248 -0.79 5.20 -7.54
CA LEU A 248 -1.62 4.85 -8.69
C LEU A 248 -1.42 5.86 -9.83
N GLY A 249 -1.48 5.38 -11.07
CA GLY A 249 -1.38 6.20 -12.27
C GLY A 249 -2.27 5.69 -13.41
N SER A 250 -2.81 6.62 -14.20
CA SER A 250 -3.69 6.34 -15.35
C SER A 250 -2.98 6.37 -16.70
N GLU A 251 -1.71 6.72 -16.73
CA GLU A 251 -0.87 6.70 -17.91
C GLU A 251 0.30 5.72 -17.73
N PRO A 252 0.73 5.03 -18.79
CA PRO A 252 1.97 4.28 -18.75
C PRO A 252 3.12 5.28 -18.70
N LEU A 253 3.63 5.56 -17.50
CA LEU A 253 4.76 6.46 -17.32
C LEU A 253 6.07 5.70 -17.48
N THR A 254 7.02 6.31 -18.19
CA THR A 254 8.40 5.83 -18.31
C THR A 254 9.28 6.27 -17.13
N GLU A 255 8.77 7.17 -16.29
CA GLU A 255 9.47 7.63 -15.09
C GLU A 255 9.58 6.50 -14.07
N ILE A 256 10.65 6.54 -13.28
CA ILE A 256 10.90 5.57 -12.22
C ILE A 256 9.93 5.87 -11.07
N PRO A 257 8.94 4.99 -10.80
CA PRO A 257 7.92 5.23 -9.78
C PRO A 257 8.53 5.23 -8.39
N LYS A 258 7.75 5.77 -7.44
CA LYS A 258 8.08 5.67 -6.01
C LYS A 258 8.27 4.21 -5.62
N ALA A 259 9.21 3.95 -4.72
CA ALA A 259 9.64 2.66 -4.24
C ALA A 259 8.48 1.92 -3.56
N ASP A 260 7.86 2.59 -2.59
CA ASP A 260 6.67 2.13 -1.90
C ASP A 260 5.43 2.18 -2.80
N LYS A 261 4.64 1.10 -2.82
CA LYS A 261 3.42 1.01 -3.65
C LYS A 261 2.15 1.15 -2.81
N ILE A 262 2.10 0.44 -1.69
CA ILE A 262 1.09 0.64 -0.64
C ILE A 262 1.78 1.04 0.65
N VAL A 263 1.22 2.02 1.37
CA VAL A 263 1.67 2.42 2.70
C VAL A 263 0.48 2.41 3.66
N ILE A 264 0.55 1.61 4.71
CA ILE A 264 -0.47 1.53 5.75
C ILE A 264 0.06 2.19 7.02
N TYR A 265 -0.57 3.29 7.44
CA TYR A 265 -0.29 4.00 8.68
C TYR A 265 -1.26 3.56 9.78
N TYR A 266 -0.74 3.34 10.98
CA TYR A 266 -1.54 3.03 12.15
C TYR A 266 -0.85 3.47 13.45
N ASN A 267 -1.64 3.62 14.51
CA ASN A 267 -1.15 3.78 15.87
C ASN A 267 -0.91 2.40 16.49
N PRO A 268 0.34 2.01 16.81
CA PRO A 268 0.59 0.72 17.44
C PRO A 268 -0.04 0.69 18.84
N ASP A 269 -0.64 -0.44 19.22
CA ASP A 269 -1.23 -0.63 20.55
C ASP A 269 -0.27 -1.25 21.57
N GLY A 270 0.97 -1.50 21.16
CA GLY A 270 2.10 -1.86 22.01
C GLY A 270 3.42 -1.29 21.47
N ALA A 271 4.37 -1.03 22.37
CA ALA A 271 5.70 -0.54 21.96
C ALA A 271 6.52 -1.61 21.20
N ASP A 272 6.34 -2.88 21.57
CA ASP A 272 6.99 -4.03 20.95
C ASP A 272 6.18 -4.53 19.73
N PRO A 273 6.79 -4.66 18.54
CA PRO A 273 6.17 -5.29 17.36
C PRO A 273 5.56 -6.67 17.62
N GLN A 274 6.07 -7.45 18.59
CA GLN A 274 5.48 -8.76 18.93
C GLN A 274 4.09 -8.65 19.57
N ASN A 275 3.80 -7.53 20.22
CA ASN A 275 2.52 -7.25 20.87
C ASN A 275 1.65 -6.27 20.06
N ASP A 276 2.11 -5.88 18.87
CA ASP A 276 1.41 -4.97 17.96
C ASP A 276 0.26 -5.69 17.25
N ARG A 277 -0.91 -5.70 17.87
CA ARG A 277 -2.08 -6.41 17.33
C ARG A 277 -2.57 -5.77 16.04
N VAL A 278 -2.46 -4.45 15.91
CA VAL A 278 -2.87 -3.71 14.71
C VAL A 278 -1.99 -4.10 13.53
N GLY A 279 -0.67 -4.02 13.69
CA GLY A 279 0.30 -4.46 12.69
C GLY A 279 0.13 -5.92 12.32
N ASN A 280 -0.09 -6.79 13.31
CA ASN A 280 -0.36 -8.22 13.08
C ASN A 280 -1.63 -8.46 12.24
N ARG A 281 -2.71 -7.73 12.51
CA ARG A 281 -3.96 -7.82 11.72
C ARG A 281 -3.76 -7.36 10.28
N VAL A 282 -3.04 -6.26 10.08
CA VAL A 282 -2.68 -5.76 8.74
C VAL A 282 -1.85 -6.80 7.99
N MET A 283 -0.84 -7.37 8.63
CA MET A 283 0.01 -8.41 8.04
C MET A 283 -0.75 -9.69 7.70
N GLN A 284 -1.70 -10.11 8.54
CA GLN A 284 -2.57 -11.25 8.24
C GLN A 284 -3.43 -10.99 6.99
N THR A 285 -4.01 -9.79 6.87
CA THR A 285 -4.77 -9.39 5.68
C THR A 285 -3.90 -9.37 4.43
N ILE A 286 -2.68 -8.82 4.52
CA ILE A 286 -1.71 -8.83 3.40
C ILE A 286 -1.39 -10.27 2.98
N ALA A 287 -1.01 -11.12 3.93
CA ALA A 287 -0.61 -12.50 3.66
C ALA A 287 -1.75 -13.39 3.14
N ALA A 288 -3.01 -13.05 3.43
CA ALA A 288 -4.19 -13.71 2.89
C ALA A 288 -4.55 -13.25 1.47
N THR A 289 -4.09 -12.06 1.07
CA THR A 289 -4.51 -11.40 -0.18
C THR A 289 -3.45 -11.49 -1.27
N ILE A 290 -2.17 -11.31 -0.92
CA ILE A 290 -1.05 -11.23 -1.87
C ILE A 290 -0.08 -12.37 -1.63
N SER A 291 0.29 -13.07 -2.71
CA SER A 291 1.33 -14.09 -2.67
C SER A 291 2.73 -13.47 -2.74
N ARG A 292 3.75 -14.16 -2.20
CA ARG A 292 5.13 -13.66 -2.26
C ARG A 292 5.65 -13.45 -3.69
N SER A 293 5.18 -14.25 -4.65
CA SER A 293 5.56 -14.09 -6.06
C SER A 293 5.01 -12.82 -6.71
N ASP A 294 4.01 -12.19 -6.09
CA ASP A 294 3.37 -10.96 -6.57
C ASP A 294 4.01 -9.69 -5.98
N LEU A 295 5.01 -9.87 -5.10
CA LEU A 295 5.76 -8.78 -4.48
C LEU A 295 7.06 -8.50 -5.24
N ASP A 296 7.37 -7.23 -5.40
CA ASP A 296 8.72 -6.76 -5.70
C ASP A 296 9.55 -6.89 -4.42
N PRO A 297 10.63 -7.70 -4.41
CA PRO A 297 11.38 -7.98 -3.18
C PRO A 297 12.10 -6.76 -2.60
N ARG A 298 12.31 -5.71 -3.40
CA ARG A 298 13.09 -4.53 -3.00
C ARG A 298 12.31 -3.68 -2.01
N LEU A 299 13.03 -3.05 -1.08
CA LEU A 299 12.52 -2.06 -0.14
C LEU A 299 13.45 -0.86 -0.12
N ALA A 300 12.89 0.32 0.11
CA ALA A 300 13.68 1.52 0.35
C ALA A 300 14.61 1.30 1.57
N PRO A 301 15.75 2.01 1.66
CA PRO A 301 16.64 1.93 2.80
C PRO A 301 15.92 2.22 4.12
N PHE A 302 16.51 1.75 5.23
CA PHE A 302 16.04 1.99 6.60
C PHE A 302 14.78 1.26 7.04
N TYR A 303 13.98 0.66 6.15
CA TYR A 303 12.84 -0.19 6.55
C TYR A 303 13.30 -1.51 7.17
N GLN A 304 12.62 -1.98 8.21
CA GLN A 304 12.79 -3.35 8.67
C GLN A 304 11.97 -4.29 7.81
N THR A 305 12.66 -5.17 7.08
CA THR A 305 12.02 -6.23 6.30
C THR A 305 11.28 -7.19 7.22
N LEU A 306 9.99 -7.40 6.93
CA LEU A 306 9.16 -8.47 7.52
C LEU A 306 9.19 -9.71 6.63
N VAL A 307 9.07 -9.49 5.32
CA VAL A 307 9.19 -10.46 4.22
C VAL A 307 9.70 -9.67 3.02
N ASP A 308 10.37 -10.29 2.05
CA ASP A 308 10.75 -9.64 0.79
C ASP A 308 9.58 -8.84 0.20
N GLY A 309 9.81 -7.55 -0.06
CA GLY A 309 8.80 -6.60 -0.54
C GLY A 309 7.82 -6.05 0.51
N ILE A 310 7.94 -6.43 1.79
CA ILE A 310 7.15 -5.91 2.89
C ILE A 310 8.07 -5.43 4.01
N GLY A 311 8.01 -4.13 4.30
CA GLY A 311 8.81 -3.49 5.33
C GLY A 311 7.94 -2.76 6.34
N TRP A 312 8.51 -2.45 7.50
CA TRP A 312 7.89 -1.54 8.45
C TRP A 312 8.87 -0.53 9.03
N ALA A 313 8.30 0.57 9.51
CA ALA A 313 9.03 1.62 10.19
C ALA A 313 8.11 2.47 11.07
N ASP A 314 8.71 3.19 12.01
CA ASP A 314 8.10 4.21 12.82
C ASP A 314 8.25 5.60 12.18
N GLU A 315 7.22 6.43 12.32
CA GLU A 315 7.15 7.80 11.85
C GLU A 315 6.89 8.73 13.05
N GLN A 316 7.69 9.80 13.15
CA GLN A 316 7.55 10.83 14.18
C GLN A 316 7.55 12.21 13.55
N GLY A 317 6.91 13.16 14.22
CA GLY A 317 7.10 14.56 13.91
C GLY A 317 6.57 15.00 12.54
N GLY A 318 5.48 14.43 12.04
CA GLY A 318 4.67 14.92 10.91
C GLY A 318 5.36 15.13 9.55
N ALA A 319 6.67 14.90 9.45
CA ALA A 319 7.40 14.73 8.21
C ALA A 319 7.44 13.23 7.84
N SER A 320 7.55 12.93 6.54
CA SER A 320 7.59 11.55 6.08
C SER A 320 8.84 10.81 6.60
N PHE A 321 8.71 9.51 6.83
CA PHE A 321 9.82 8.62 7.21
C PHE A 321 11.12 8.87 6.42
N THR A 322 10.99 8.94 5.08
CA THR A 322 12.12 9.16 4.15
C THR A 322 12.70 10.56 4.31
N THR A 323 11.84 11.59 4.42
CA THR A 323 12.26 12.99 4.55
C THR A 323 13.13 13.22 5.78
N ILE A 324 12.80 12.61 6.92
CA ILE A 324 13.58 12.78 8.15
C ILE A 324 14.99 12.17 7.98
N ARG A 325 15.09 11.02 7.33
CA ARG A 325 16.38 10.32 7.13
C ARG A 325 17.26 11.02 6.09
N GLN A 326 16.65 11.52 5.02
CA GLN A 326 17.30 12.42 4.08
C GLN A 326 17.84 13.67 4.80
N ALA A 327 17.00 14.35 5.60
CA ALA A 327 17.40 15.57 6.30
C ALA A 327 18.57 15.34 7.28
N VAL A 328 18.65 14.16 7.90
CA VAL A 328 19.79 13.78 8.74
C VAL A 328 21.07 13.66 7.90
N LEU A 329 21.03 12.92 6.79
CA LEU A 329 22.17 12.76 5.87
C LEU A 329 22.64 14.12 5.36
N GLU A 330 21.73 14.94 4.85
CA GLU A 330 22.03 16.30 4.37
C GLU A 330 22.62 17.19 5.47
N SER A 331 22.12 17.07 6.71
CA SER A 331 22.64 17.83 7.84
C SER A 331 24.07 17.41 8.17
N VAL A 332 24.43 16.13 8.08
CA VAL A 332 25.81 15.68 8.26
C VAL A 332 26.70 16.22 7.14
N VAL A 333 26.27 16.10 5.88
CA VAL A 333 27.04 16.58 4.72
C VAL A 333 27.32 18.08 4.82
N LYS A 334 26.29 18.86 5.18
CA LYS A 334 26.38 20.33 5.31
C LYS A 334 27.26 20.79 6.48
N GLU A 335 27.34 20.00 7.56
CA GLU A 335 28.09 20.36 8.77
C GLU A 335 29.58 19.97 8.68
N ASN A 336 29.98 19.20 7.67
CA ASN A 336 31.33 18.64 7.57
C ASN A 336 31.88 18.84 6.15
N ASP A 337 32.78 19.80 5.98
CA ASP A 337 33.46 20.04 4.69
C ASP A 337 34.47 18.94 4.32
N PHE A 338 34.88 18.14 5.31
CA PHE A 338 35.81 17.04 5.15
C PHE A 338 35.39 15.83 6.00
N ILE A 339 35.39 14.65 5.40
CA ILE A 339 35.22 13.36 6.07
C ILE A 339 36.19 12.35 5.43
N ASP A 340 37.05 11.76 6.25
CA ASP A 340 38.21 10.98 5.81
C ASP A 340 37.83 9.70 5.05
N ASN A 341 36.75 9.04 5.45
CA ASN A 341 36.33 7.76 4.89
C ASN A 341 34.82 7.48 5.14
N GLU A 342 34.30 6.43 4.50
CA GLU A 342 32.90 6.02 4.58
C GLU A 342 32.44 5.60 5.98
N GLU A 343 33.34 5.05 6.79
CA GLU A 343 33.04 4.60 8.15
C GLU A 343 32.87 5.80 9.10
N ASP A 344 33.70 6.83 8.94
CA ASP A 344 33.54 8.09 9.68
C ASP A 344 32.24 8.80 9.30
N PHE A 345 31.87 8.79 8.01
CA PHE A 345 30.58 9.32 7.55
C PHE A 345 29.41 8.56 8.19
N TYR A 346 29.44 7.23 8.15
CA TYR A 346 28.44 6.40 8.81
C TYR A 346 28.30 6.72 10.30
N ASN A 347 29.40 6.78 11.03
CA ASN A 347 29.39 7.05 12.46
C ASN A 347 28.83 8.45 12.79
N LEU A 348 29.07 9.45 11.94
CA LEU A 348 28.45 10.77 12.05
C LEU A 348 26.93 10.72 11.81
N VAL A 349 26.48 10.00 10.78
CA VAL A 349 25.05 9.82 10.47
C VAL A 349 24.32 9.10 11.59
N ILE A 350 24.85 8.00 12.12
CA ILE A 350 24.25 7.27 13.24
C ILE A 350 24.15 8.13 14.50
N ARG A 351 25.18 8.93 14.79
CA ARG A 351 25.13 9.91 15.90
C ARG A 351 24.04 10.96 15.68
N LYS A 352 23.90 11.45 14.44
CA LYS A 352 22.89 12.45 14.07
C LYS A 352 21.48 11.86 14.12
N PHE A 353 21.27 10.60 13.75
CA PHE A 353 20.02 9.87 13.97
C PHE A 353 19.60 9.89 15.45
N ALA A 354 20.50 9.56 16.37
CA ALA A 354 20.20 9.58 17.80
C ALA A 354 19.80 10.99 18.29
N GLN A 355 20.43 12.05 17.77
CA GLN A 355 20.07 13.44 18.07
C GLN A 355 18.68 13.82 17.55
N TRP A 356 18.28 13.23 16.42
CA TRP A 356 16.97 13.43 15.78
C TRP A 356 15.92 12.41 16.25
N GLY A 357 16.17 11.70 17.36
CA GLY A 357 15.22 10.76 17.95
C GLY A 357 14.99 9.48 17.14
N ILE A 358 15.90 9.11 16.24
CA ILE A 358 15.89 7.82 15.55
C ILE A 358 16.80 6.86 16.34
N ASP A 359 16.38 5.60 16.52
CA ASP A 359 17.23 4.61 17.19
C ASP A 359 18.46 4.28 16.32
N PRO A 360 19.70 4.58 16.78
CA PRO A 360 20.91 4.33 16.01
C PRO A 360 21.14 2.84 15.71
N ASN A 361 20.64 1.94 16.54
CA ASN A 361 20.77 0.49 16.32
C ASN A 361 19.61 -0.08 15.49
N ASN A 362 18.51 0.65 15.43
CA ASN A 362 17.29 0.26 14.74
C ASN A 362 16.74 1.46 13.98
N THR A 363 17.40 1.87 12.89
CA THR A 363 17.07 3.09 12.12
C THR A 363 15.63 3.15 11.56
N HIS A 364 14.88 2.04 11.63
CA HIS A 364 13.47 1.96 11.32
C HIS A 364 12.58 2.47 12.46
N GLN A 365 13.10 2.57 13.68
CA GLN A 365 12.37 2.92 14.90
C GLN A 365 12.66 4.33 15.36
N VAL A 366 11.71 4.87 16.12
CA VAL A 366 11.92 6.08 16.92
C VAL A 366 12.52 5.70 18.26
N ALA A 367 13.50 6.46 18.73
CA ALA A 367 14.16 6.21 20.01
C ALA A 367 13.19 6.43 21.18
N GLN A 368 12.97 5.39 21.99
CA GLN A 368 12.00 5.41 23.10
C GLN A 368 12.25 6.50 24.15
N ASN A 369 13.51 6.94 24.30
CA ASN A 369 13.94 7.88 25.35
C ASN A 369 14.11 9.33 24.86
N ASN A 370 13.92 9.60 23.57
CA ASN A 370 14.06 10.94 23.00
C ASN A 370 13.14 11.14 21.79
N PRO A 371 11.80 10.98 21.94
CA PRO A 371 10.90 11.32 20.86
C PRO A 371 11.07 12.81 20.57
N MET A 372 11.36 13.17 19.32
CA MET A 372 11.45 14.59 18.99
C MET A 372 10.13 15.26 19.39
N PRO A 373 10.16 16.46 20.00
CA PRO A 373 8.95 17.25 20.12
C PRO A 373 8.45 17.45 18.69
N GLY A 374 7.31 16.83 18.37
CA GLY A 374 6.80 16.85 17.00
C GLY A 374 6.81 18.28 16.47
N PRO A 375 7.21 18.54 15.21
CA PRO A 375 7.05 19.84 14.60
C PRO A 375 5.59 20.23 14.77
N ARG A 376 5.38 21.39 15.38
CA ARG A 376 4.07 22.03 15.39
C ARG A 376 3.87 22.55 13.98
N PHE A 377 3.22 21.76 13.13
CA PHE A 377 2.66 22.26 11.89
C PHE A 377 1.44 23.10 12.27
N THR A 378 1.62 24.42 12.25
CA THR A 378 0.54 25.42 12.30
C THR A 378 -0.15 25.53 10.96
#